data_AF-A0A4V2PR35-F1
#
_entry.id   AF-A0A4V2PR35-F1
#
_cell.length_a   1.000
_cell.length_b   1.000
_cell.length_c   1.000
_cell.angle_alpha   90.00
_cell.angle_beta   90.00
_cell.angle_gamma   90.00
#
_symmetry.space_group_name_H-M   'P 1'
#
loop_
_entity.id
_entity.type
_entity.pdbx_description
1 polymer ?
#
loop_
_entity_poly.entity_id
_entity_poly.type
_entity_poly.pdbx_seq_one_letter_code
_entity_poly.pdbx_strand_id
1 'polypeptide(L)'
;MKKYFKENILFIISLISLLLLLLPIMVFLYHFGGKRFSDDLALWGTFGDFIGGTLNTVISLSSLIILGLLTHIVSKQSNEESKKINLLIRKLDCYDKLTSFLPEITAIGNDLITSTDVIMNKDLKDDVRLEHLKSFRKLTLVFREFYHFILTFDSRFGHLFEYNMTSADFQNLLYNTNKLNNFCDAVVARKLDTHIIIESGDELAVMIHYYNILIDNLKKELN
;
A
#
# COMPACT_ATOMS: atom_id res chain seq x y z
N MET A 1 12.62 21.87 3.76
CA MET A 1 14.05 21.93 4.17
C MET A 1 14.97 20.94 3.44
N LYS A 2 14.69 19.63 3.37
CA LYS A 2 15.57 18.64 2.68
C LYS A 2 15.76 18.88 1.16
N LYS A 3 14.77 19.45 0.46
CA LYS A 3 14.86 19.74 -0.98
C LYS A 3 15.87 20.85 -1.29
N TYR A 4 15.80 21.96 -0.57
CA TYR A 4 16.74 23.09 -0.67
C TYR A 4 18.19 22.69 -0.34
N PHE A 5 18.41 21.77 0.59
CA PHE A 5 19.75 21.29 0.93
C PHE A 5 20.39 20.48 -0.22
N LYS A 6 19.57 19.72 -0.96
CA LYS A 6 20.01 18.86 -2.06
C LYS A 6 20.37 19.68 -3.31
N GLU A 7 19.57 20.71 -3.61
CA GLU A 7 19.84 21.67 -4.68
C GLU A 7 21.13 22.47 -4.39
N ASN A 8 21.34 22.85 -3.13
CA ASN A 8 22.55 23.56 -2.72
C ASN A 8 23.81 22.69 -2.79
N ILE A 9 23.75 21.40 -2.45
CA ILE A 9 24.93 20.50 -2.52
C ILE A 9 25.41 20.33 -3.96
N LEU A 10 24.50 20.10 -4.92
CA LEU A 10 24.88 19.96 -6.32
C LEU A 10 25.48 21.26 -6.86
N PHE A 11 24.92 22.41 -6.47
CA PHE A 11 25.47 23.71 -6.81
C PHE A 11 26.87 23.94 -6.23
N ILE A 12 27.07 23.60 -4.95
CA ILE A 12 28.37 23.73 -4.27
C ILE A 12 29.42 22.81 -4.93
N ILE A 13 29.08 21.56 -5.24
CA ILE A 13 30.00 20.63 -5.91
C ILE A 13 30.36 21.14 -7.30
N SER A 14 29.38 21.63 -8.06
CA SER A 14 29.62 22.23 -9.37
C SER A 14 30.55 23.45 -9.28
N LEU A 15 30.34 24.30 -8.26
CA LEU A 15 31.20 25.47 -8.01
C LEU A 15 32.63 25.05 -7.63
N ILE A 16 32.79 24.04 -6.76
CA ILE A 16 34.10 23.49 -6.38
C ILE A 16 34.81 22.88 -7.59
N SER A 17 34.12 22.07 -8.39
CA SER A 17 34.67 21.51 -9.63
C SER A 17 35.10 22.60 -10.60
N LEU A 18 34.30 23.66 -10.78
CA LEU A 18 34.68 24.81 -11.61
C LEU A 18 35.95 25.50 -11.09
N LEU A 19 36.04 25.68 -9.77
CA LEU A 19 37.19 26.33 -9.12
C LEU A 19 38.46 25.47 -9.25
N LEU A 20 38.34 24.15 -9.14
CA LEU A 20 39.42 23.19 -9.39
C LEU A 20 39.88 23.19 -10.85
N LEU A 21 38.98 23.39 -11.82
CA LEU A 21 39.35 23.53 -13.24
C LEU A 21 40.07 24.84 -13.54
N LEU A 22 39.73 25.92 -12.83
CA LEU A 22 40.36 27.23 -13.01
C LEU A 22 41.73 27.33 -12.31
N LEU A 23 41.99 26.51 -11.30
CA LEU A 23 43.22 26.58 -10.49
C LEU A 23 44.50 26.36 -11.33
N PRO A 24 44.63 25.33 -12.19
CA PRO A 24 45.81 25.16 -13.04
C PRO A 24 46.04 26.33 -14.00
N ILE A 25 44.95 26.90 -14.53
CA ILE A 25 44.98 28.05 -15.43
C ILE A 25 45.47 29.30 -14.68
N MET A 26 44.96 29.54 -13.47
CA MET A 26 45.37 30.65 -12.60
C MET A 26 46.85 30.54 -12.21
N VAL A 27 47.30 29.36 -11.79
CA VAL A 27 48.71 29.10 -11.42
C VAL A 27 49.63 29.33 -12.63
N PHE A 28 49.21 28.88 -13.81
CA PHE A 28 49.96 29.12 -15.04
C PHE A 28 50.06 30.61 -15.39
N LEU A 29 48.94 31.34 -15.37
CA LEU A 29 48.91 32.78 -15.65
C LEU A 29 49.73 33.58 -14.62
N TYR A 30 49.71 33.19 -13.35
CA TYR A 30 50.51 33.83 -12.30
C TYR A 30 52.02 33.67 -12.55
N HIS A 31 52.48 32.49 -12.97
CA HIS A 31 53.90 32.23 -13.17
C HIS A 31 54.43 32.66 -14.55
N PHE A 32 53.60 32.66 -15.59
CA PHE A 32 54.03 32.83 -16.97
C PHE A 32 53.36 33.99 -17.71
N GLY A 33 52.31 34.61 -17.15
CA GLY A 33 51.50 35.63 -17.84
C GLY A 33 52.23 36.93 -18.20
N GLY A 34 53.39 37.20 -17.61
CA GLY A 34 54.26 38.34 -17.95
C GLY A 34 55.34 38.04 -19.00
N LYS A 35 55.43 36.80 -19.50
CA LYS A 35 56.43 36.40 -20.50
C LYS A 35 55.86 36.55 -21.92
N ARG A 36 56.74 36.80 -22.91
CA ARG A 36 56.34 36.80 -24.32
C ARG A 36 55.87 35.40 -24.72
N PHE A 37 54.85 35.35 -25.57
CA PHE A 37 54.42 34.10 -26.20
C PHE A 37 55.58 33.50 -27.00
N SER A 38 55.71 32.18 -26.94
CA SER A 38 56.70 31.45 -27.72
C SER A 38 56.21 31.30 -29.17
N ASP A 39 57.11 31.54 -30.13
CA ASP A 39 56.88 31.24 -31.55
C ASP A 39 57.14 29.75 -31.88
N ASP A 40 57.70 28.98 -30.93
CA ASP A 40 57.94 27.55 -31.08
C ASP A 40 56.67 26.73 -30.78
N LEU A 41 56.17 26.05 -31.82
CA LEU A 41 55.00 25.19 -31.78
C LEU A 41 55.17 23.98 -30.83
N ALA A 42 56.39 23.46 -30.65
CA ALA A 42 56.64 22.30 -29.78
C ALA A 42 56.36 22.62 -28.29
N LEU A 43 56.63 23.86 -27.87
CA LEU A 43 56.33 24.34 -26.52
C LEU A 43 54.81 24.46 -26.30
N TRP A 44 54.04 24.82 -27.33
CA TRP A 44 52.58 24.83 -27.27
C TRP A 44 51.98 23.42 -27.15
N GLY A 45 52.59 22.42 -27.81
CA GLY A 45 52.20 21.01 -27.64
C GLY A 45 52.35 20.55 -26.18
N THR A 46 53.51 20.81 -25.58
CA THR A 46 53.79 20.44 -24.18
C THR A 46 52.86 21.16 -23.19
N PHE A 47 52.52 22.42 -23.46
CA PHE A 47 51.53 23.17 -22.67
C PHE A 47 50.13 22.55 -22.79
N GLY A 48 49.72 22.21 -24.01
CA GLY A 48 48.46 21.51 -24.27
C GLY A 48 48.35 20.20 -23.51
N ASP A 49 49.43 19.42 -23.44
CA ASP A 49 49.48 18.16 -22.69
C ASP A 49 49.34 18.38 -21.17
N PHE A 50 49.99 19.40 -20.61
CA PHE A 50 49.86 19.72 -19.18
C PHE A 50 48.44 20.15 -18.82
N ILE A 51 47.86 21.09 -19.57
CA ILE A 51 46.50 21.58 -19.34
C ILE A 51 45.48 20.47 -19.59
N GLY A 52 45.62 19.74 -20.70
CA GLY A 52 44.76 18.63 -21.08
C GLY A 52 44.79 17.50 -20.06
N GLY A 53 45.98 17.06 -19.63
CA GLY A 53 46.14 16.01 -18.62
C GLY A 53 45.56 16.40 -17.27
N THR A 54 45.81 17.63 -16.82
CA THR A 54 45.30 18.12 -15.53
C THR A 54 43.79 18.31 -15.55
N LEU A 55 43.24 18.99 -16.57
CA LEU A 55 41.80 19.21 -16.70
C LEU A 55 41.06 17.88 -16.87
N ASN A 56 41.55 16.98 -17.71
CA ASN A 56 40.89 15.70 -17.94
C ASN A 56 40.83 14.85 -16.66
N THR A 57 41.88 14.88 -15.84
CA THR A 57 41.89 14.20 -14.53
C THR A 57 40.84 14.80 -13.58
N VAL A 58 40.77 16.13 -13.48
CA VAL A 58 39.78 16.84 -12.64
C VAL A 58 38.35 16.60 -13.12
N ILE A 59 38.11 16.65 -14.43
CA ILE A 59 36.81 16.38 -15.06
C ILE A 59 36.39 14.93 -14.80
N SER A 60 37.30 13.97 -14.96
CA SER A 60 37.02 12.55 -14.77
C SER A 60 36.65 12.24 -13.32
N LEU A 61 37.41 12.78 -12.35
CA LEU A 61 37.08 12.64 -10.92
C LEU A 61 35.76 13.32 -10.56
N SER A 62 35.52 14.53 -11.06
CA SER A 62 34.25 15.24 -10.83
C SER A 62 33.05 14.47 -11.41
N SER A 63 33.21 13.92 -12.61
CA SER A 63 32.17 13.12 -13.28
C SER A 63 31.84 11.86 -12.48
N LEU A 64 32.85 11.17 -11.94
CA LEU A 64 32.65 10.00 -11.10
C LEU A 64 31.86 10.34 -9.82
N ILE A 65 32.22 11.44 -9.16
CA ILE A 65 31.53 11.91 -7.93
C ILE A 65 30.08 12.28 -8.24
N ILE A 66 29.85 13.05 -9.30
CA ILE A 66 28.52 13.47 -9.73
C ILE A 66 27.66 12.25 -10.06
N LEU A 67 28.20 11.31 -10.83
CA LEU A 67 27.50 10.09 -11.20
C LEU A 67 27.14 9.25 -9.96
N GLY A 68 28.09 9.02 -9.05
CA GLY A 68 27.83 8.27 -7.82
C GLY A 68 26.73 8.91 -6.95
N LEU A 69 26.76 10.25 -6.81
CA LEU A 69 25.71 10.99 -6.09
C LEU A 69 24.35 10.88 -6.78
N LEU A 70 24.32 11.04 -8.10
CA LEU A 70 23.10 10.93 -8.88
C LEU A 70 22.50 9.52 -8.77
N THR A 71 23.31 8.47 -8.92
CA THR A 71 22.90 7.09 -8.76
C THR A 71 22.34 6.82 -7.37
N HIS A 72 23.00 7.31 -6.31
CA HIS A 72 22.51 7.15 -4.94
C HIS A 72 21.15 7.85 -4.73
N ILE A 73 21.00 9.06 -5.27
CA ILE A 73 19.77 9.84 -5.23
C ILE A 73 18.62 9.11 -5.93
N VAL A 74 18.85 8.67 -7.16
CA VAL A 74 17.85 8.00 -8.00
C VAL A 74 17.47 6.66 -7.37
N SER A 75 18.45 5.88 -6.91
CA SER A 75 18.20 4.60 -6.22
C SER A 75 17.34 4.79 -4.97
N LYS A 76 17.65 5.81 -4.15
CA LYS A 76 16.86 6.11 -2.96
C LYS A 76 15.42 6.51 -3.30
N GLN A 77 15.24 7.38 -4.30
CA GLN A 77 13.91 7.80 -4.77
C GLN A 77 13.10 6.61 -5.31
N SER A 78 13.73 5.79 -6.16
CA SER A 78 13.12 4.58 -6.69
C SER A 78 12.69 3.61 -5.57
N ASN A 79 13.53 3.41 -4.55
CA ASN A 79 13.19 2.53 -3.43
C ASN A 79 12.03 3.09 -2.58
N GLU A 80 11.98 4.41 -2.36
CA GLU A 80 10.85 5.04 -1.67
C GLU A 80 9.55 4.91 -2.48
N GLU A 81 9.61 5.06 -3.80
CA GLU A 81 8.47 4.88 -4.71
C GLU A 81 8.00 3.42 -4.75
N SER A 82 8.92 2.46 -4.89
CA SER A 82 8.60 1.03 -4.84
C SER A 82 7.97 0.64 -3.51
N LYS A 83 8.42 1.20 -2.38
CA LYS A 83 7.77 0.97 -1.07
C LYS A 83 6.34 1.49 -1.05
N LYS A 84 6.09 2.69 -1.56
CA LYS A 84 4.74 3.26 -1.66
C LYS A 84 3.83 2.41 -2.54
N ILE A 85 4.32 1.98 -3.70
CA ILE A 85 3.60 1.10 -4.62
C ILE A 85 3.26 -0.23 -3.95
N ASN A 86 4.23 -0.87 -3.28
CA ASN A 86 3.99 -2.14 -2.57
C ASN A 86 2.97 -2.01 -1.44
N LEU A 87 2.98 -0.88 -0.71
CA LEU A 87 1.95 -0.62 0.30
C LEU A 87 0.58 -0.42 -0.35
N LEU A 88 0.49 0.33 -1.45
CA LEU A 88 -0.75 0.53 -2.17
C LEU A 88 -1.31 -0.77 -2.74
N ILE A 89 -0.47 -1.63 -3.33
CA ILE A 89 -0.86 -2.97 -3.79
C ILE A 89 -1.45 -3.78 -2.64
N ARG A 90 -0.80 -3.80 -1.46
CA ARG A 90 -1.33 -4.51 -0.29
C ARG A 90 -2.66 -3.95 0.20
N LYS A 91 -2.85 -2.63 0.17
CA LYS A 91 -4.14 -2.00 0.47
C LYS A 91 -5.21 -2.44 -0.53
N LEU A 92 -4.86 -2.47 -1.82
CA LEU A 92 -5.75 -2.88 -2.90
C LEU A 92 -6.13 -4.36 -2.80
N ASP A 93 -5.18 -5.26 -2.58
CA ASP A 93 -5.43 -6.69 -2.35
C ASP A 93 -6.38 -6.92 -1.16
N CYS A 94 -6.18 -6.15 -0.09
CA CYS A 94 -7.06 -6.19 1.09
C CYS A 94 -8.48 -5.70 0.74
N TYR A 95 -8.59 -4.59 0.02
CA TYR A 95 -9.87 -4.02 -0.40
C TYR A 95 -10.62 -4.93 -1.38
N ASP A 96 -9.92 -5.52 -2.35
CA ASP A 96 -10.46 -6.51 -3.27
C ASP A 96 -10.95 -7.75 -2.52
N LYS A 97 -10.17 -8.24 -1.54
CA LYS A 97 -10.61 -9.37 -0.72
C LYS A 97 -11.83 -9.02 0.14
N LEU A 98 -11.88 -7.82 0.72
CA LEU A 98 -13.03 -7.33 1.47
C LEU A 98 -14.25 -7.31 0.54
N THR A 99 -14.21 -6.55 -0.55
CA THR A 99 -15.33 -6.43 -1.49
C THR A 99 -15.75 -7.74 -2.16
N SER A 100 -14.87 -8.75 -2.25
CA SER A 100 -15.25 -10.09 -2.74
C SER A 100 -16.35 -10.77 -1.93
N PHE A 101 -16.50 -10.44 -0.64
CA PHE A 101 -17.55 -10.99 0.22
C PHE A 101 -18.91 -10.28 0.06
N LEU A 102 -18.98 -9.12 -0.62
CA LEU A 102 -20.22 -8.33 -0.74
C LEU A 102 -21.36 -9.10 -1.43
N PRO A 103 -21.13 -9.75 -2.60
CA PRO A 103 -22.18 -10.51 -3.27
C PRO A 103 -22.65 -11.69 -2.42
N GLU A 104 -21.70 -12.35 -1.74
CA GLU A 104 -21.96 -13.51 -0.87
C GLU A 104 -22.81 -13.12 0.34
N ILE A 105 -22.47 -12.04 1.05
CA ILE A 105 -23.24 -11.53 2.20
C ILE A 105 -24.65 -11.10 1.78
N THR A 106 -24.78 -10.47 0.61
CA THR A 106 -26.09 -10.05 0.11
C THR A 106 -26.96 -11.26 -0.25
N ALA A 107 -26.38 -12.29 -0.87
CA ALA A 107 -27.05 -13.56 -1.14
C ALA A 107 -27.44 -14.28 0.16
N ILE A 108 -26.55 -14.27 1.16
CA ILE A 108 -26.83 -14.79 2.51
C ILE A 108 -28.10 -14.17 3.06
N GLY A 109 -28.32 -12.86 2.95
CA GLY A 109 -29.51 -12.25 3.52
C GLY A 109 -30.83 -12.74 2.97
N ASN A 110 -30.93 -12.91 1.66
CA ASN A 110 -32.15 -13.40 1.03
C ASN A 110 -32.41 -14.88 1.36
N ASP A 111 -31.34 -15.67 1.41
CA ASP A 111 -31.42 -17.12 1.62
C ASP A 111 -31.59 -17.49 3.10
N LEU A 112 -31.07 -16.68 4.03
CA LEU A 112 -31.13 -16.92 5.47
C LEU A 112 -32.59 -16.93 5.94
N ILE A 113 -33.35 -15.88 5.65
CA ILE A 113 -34.75 -15.74 6.09
C ILE A 113 -35.58 -16.88 5.51
N THR A 114 -35.49 -17.08 4.20
CA THR A 114 -36.28 -18.09 3.47
C THR A 114 -35.96 -19.51 3.92
N SER A 115 -34.68 -19.83 4.12
CA SER A 115 -34.27 -21.18 4.55
C SER A 115 -34.63 -21.45 6.00
N THR A 116 -34.58 -20.44 6.86
CA THR A 116 -34.89 -20.63 8.29
C THR A 116 -36.38 -20.93 8.49
N ASP A 117 -37.27 -20.21 7.80
CA ASP A 117 -38.72 -20.47 7.81
C ASP A 117 -39.05 -21.88 7.34
N VAL A 118 -38.42 -22.34 6.25
CA VAL A 118 -38.62 -23.68 5.70
C VAL A 118 -38.06 -24.78 6.61
N ILE A 119 -36.88 -24.57 7.21
CA ILE A 119 -36.26 -25.53 8.12
C ILE A 119 -37.09 -25.69 9.41
N MET A 120 -37.70 -24.60 9.89
CA MET A 120 -38.47 -24.59 11.13
C MET A 120 -39.93 -24.99 10.98
N ASN A 121 -40.47 -24.99 9.76
CA ASN A 121 -41.83 -25.46 9.51
C ASN A 121 -41.94 -26.98 9.73
N LYS A 122 -42.73 -27.37 10.76
CA LYS A 122 -42.94 -28.77 11.17
C LYS A 122 -43.88 -29.54 10.25
N ASP A 123 -44.66 -28.84 9.42
CA ASP A 123 -45.64 -29.45 8.51
C ASP A 123 -45.03 -29.87 7.17
N LEU A 124 -43.76 -29.54 6.93
CA LEU A 124 -43.04 -29.93 5.72
C LEU A 124 -42.41 -31.31 5.84
N LYS A 125 -42.38 -32.04 4.72
CA LYS A 125 -41.73 -33.35 4.65
C LYS A 125 -40.23 -33.25 4.96
N ASP A 126 -39.71 -34.29 5.60
CA ASP A 126 -38.33 -34.34 6.08
C ASP A 126 -37.27 -34.23 4.98
N ASP A 127 -37.56 -34.72 3.77
CA ASP A 127 -36.71 -34.62 2.58
C ASP A 127 -36.50 -33.18 2.12
N VAL A 128 -37.58 -32.38 2.05
CA VAL A 128 -37.54 -30.94 1.71
C VAL A 128 -36.72 -30.16 2.74
N ARG A 129 -36.96 -30.43 4.04
CA ARG A 129 -36.18 -29.78 5.12
C ARG A 129 -34.70 -30.14 5.05
N LEU A 130 -34.37 -31.38 4.67
CA LEU A 130 -32.99 -31.84 4.56
C LEU A 130 -32.24 -31.13 3.42
N GLU A 131 -32.92 -30.86 2.30
CA GLU A 131 -32.37 -30.13 1.16
C GLU A 131 -32.07 -28.67 1.51
N HIS A 132 -33.04 -27.97 2.13
CA HIS A 132 -32.82 -26.60 2.61
C HIS A 132 -31.72 -26.52 3.68
N LEU A 133 -31.61 -27.51 4.57
CA LEU A 133 -30.53 -27.57 5.55
C LEU A 133 -29.15 -27.75 4.88
N LYS A 134 -29.05 -28.51 3.79
CA LYS A 134 -27.79 -28.65 3.03
C LYS A 134 -27.40 -27.31 2.39
N SER A 135 -28.35 -26.62 1.77
CA SER A 135 -28.13 -25.28 1.20
C SER A 135 -27.72 -24.28 2.26
N PHE A 136 -28.40 -24.28 3.42
CA PHE A 136 -28.08 -23.42 4.55
C PHE A 136 -26.68 -23.71 5.11
N ARG A 137 -26.25 -24.98 5.21
CA ARG A 137 -24.88 -25.31 5.63
C ARG A 137 -23.81 -24.74 4.71
N LYS A 138 -24.05 -24.74 3.40
CA LYS A 138 -23.14 -24.10 2.42
C LYS A 138 -23.06 -22.59 2.70
N LEU A 139 -24.19 -21.97 2.99
CA LEU A 139 -24.30 -20.57 3.35
C LEU A 139 -23.51 -20.22 4.62
N THR A 140 -23.67 -21.06 5.66
CA THR A 140 -22.94 -20.93 6.93
C THR A 140 -21.42 -21.02 6.73
N LEU A 141 -20.94 -21.89 5.84
CA LEU A 141 -19.51 -22.00 5.55
C LEU A 141 -18.94 -20.69 5.00
N VAL A 142 -19.62 -20.11 4.01
CA VAL A 142 -19.23 -18.83 3.39
C VAL A 142 -19.25 -17.70 4.44
N PHE A 143 -20.34 -17.62 5.22
CA PHE A 143 -20.43 -16.64 6.30
C PHE A 143 -19.33 -16.82 7.35
N ARG A 144 -18.94 -18.05 7.67
CA ARG A 144 -17.88 -18.34 8.63
C ARG A 144 -16.51 -17.88 8.13
N GLU A 145 -16.24 -18.02 6.83
CA GLU A 145 -15.03 -17.44 6.22
C GLU A 145 -15.01 -15.92 6.36
N PHE A 146 -16.14 -15.26 6.07
CA PHE A 146 -16.30 -13.82 6.29
C PHE A 146 -16.12 -13.42 7.76
N TYR A 147 -16.73 -14.14 8.70
CA TYR A 147 -16.58 -13.91 10.14
C TYR A 147 -15.13 -13.96 10.58
N HIS A 148 -14.39 -15.02 10.21
CA HIS A 148 -12.98 -15.13 10.55
C HIS A 148 -12.12 -14.05 9.89
N PHE A 149 -12.48 -13.65 8.66
CA PHE A 149 -11.81 -12.56 7.97
C PHE A 149 -11.97 -11.23 8.73
N ILE A 150 -13.20 -10.86 9.10
CA ILE A 150 -13.48 -9.63 9.86
C ILE A 150 -12.86 -9.67 11.26
N LEU A 151 -12.96 -10.79 11.97
CA LEU A 151 -12.38 -10.97 13.31
C LEU A 151 -10.86 -10.76 13.32
N THR A 152 -10.17 -11.23 12.28
CA THR A 152 -8.71 -11.12 12.17
C THR A 152 -8.26 -9.88 11.41
N PHE A 153 -9.19 -9.05 10.92
CA PHE A 153 -8.91 -7.97 9.99
C PHE A 153 -7.91 -6.96 10.56
N ASP A 154 -8.14 -6.47 11.78
CA ASP A 154 -7.25 -5.52 12.46
C ASP A 154 -5.82 -6.07 12.61
N SER A 155 -5.70 -7.29 13.14
CA SER A 155 -4.37 -7.92 13.32
C SER A 155 -3.60 -8.10 12.01
N ARG A 156 -4.31 -8.32 10.90
CA ARG A 156 -3.71 -8.60 9.59
C ARG A 156 -3.43 -7.34 8.78
N PHE A 157 -4.34 -6.38 8.83
CA PHE A 157 -4.38 -5.25 7.91
C PHE A 157 -4.49 -3.90 8.61
N GLY A 158 -4.78 -3.84 9.91
CA GLY A 158 -4.95 -2.60 10.67
C GLY A 158 -3.75 -1.66 10.52
N HIS A 159 -2.53 -2.19 10.53
CA HIS A 159 -1.31 -1.40 10.33
C HIS A 159 -1.13 -0.81 8.91
N LEU A 160 -1.90 -1.28 7.93
CA LEU A 160 -1.85 -0.75 6.57
C LEU A 160 -2.68 0.51 6.43
N PHE A 161 -3.74 0.66 7.22
CA PHE A 161 -4.74 1.72 7.08
C PHE A 161 -4.65 2.73 8.22
N GLU A 162 -5.12 3.95 7.95
CA GLU A 162 -5.27 5.00 8.95
C GLU A 162 -6.60 4.87 9.71
N TYR A 163 -7.58 4.16 9.13
CA TYR A 163 -8.86 3.87 9.75
C TYR A 163 -8.71 3.22 11.14
N ASN A 164 -9.43 3.76 12.12
CA ASN A 164 -9.37 3.30 13.49
C ASN A 164 -10.21 2.02 13.68
N MET A 165 -9.53 0.87 13.81
CA MET A 165 -10.15 -0.43 14.09
C MET A 165 -10.69 -0.55 15.53
N THR A 166 -10.42 0.41 16.41
CA THR A 166 -11.06 0.50 17.73
C THR A 166 -12.29 1.42 17.73
N SER A 167 -12.71 1.92 16.56
CA SER A 167 -13.89 2.77 16.45
C SER A 167 -15.17 2.02 16.82
N ALA A 168 -16.18 2.76 17.29
CA ALA A 168 -17.49 2.18 17.60
C ALA A 168 -18.09 1.45 16.39
N ASP A 169 -17.89 1.97 15.17
CA ASP A 169 -18.38 1.37 13.94
C ASP A 169 -17.77 -0.02 13.70
N PHE A 170 -16.45 -0.16 13.84
CA PHE A 170 -15.79 -1.46 13.66
C PHE A 170 -16.16 -2.45 14.78
N GLN A 171 -16.29 -1.97 16.02
CA GLN A 171 -16.74 -2.82 17.13
C GLN A 171 -18.19 -3.28 16.94
N ASN A 172 -19.07 -2.42 16.42
CA ASN A 172 -20.44 -2.79 16.07
C ASN A 172 -20.48 -3.79 14.92
N LEU A 173 -19.60 -3.65 13.92
CA LEU A 173 -19.43 -4.67 12.88
C LEU A 173 -19.09 -6.02 13.50
N LEU A 174 -18.01 -6.09 14.30
CA LEU A 174 -17.58 -7.33 14.98
C LEU A 174 -18.71 -7.96 15.81
N TYR A 175 -19.42 -7.13 16.58
CA TYR A 175 -20.50 -7.59 17.44
C TYR A 175 -21.63 -8.25 16.65
N ASN A 176 -22.11 -7.58 15.59
CA ASN A 176 -23.21 -8.10 14.77
C ASN A 176 -22.78 -9.29 13.91
N THR A 177 -21.55 -9.30 13.39
CA THR A 177 -21.01 -10.47 12.69
C THR A 177 -20.91 -11.69 13.62
N ASN A 178 -20.51 -11.49 14.88
CA ASN A 178 -20.43 -12.57 15.87
C ASN A 178 -21.82 -13.11 16.25
N LYS A 179 -22.81 -12.23 16.45
CA LYS A 179 -24.21 -12.63 16.67
C LYS A 179 -24.74 -13.51 15.53
N LEU A 180 -24.56 -13.07 14.28
CA LEU A 180 -24.97 -13.83 13.09
C LEU A 180 -24.25 -15.17 12.97
N ASN A 181 -22.97 -15.24 13.35
CA ASN A 181 -22.25 -16.51 13.36
C ASN A 181 -22.87 -17.49 14.37
N ASN A 182 -23.18 -17.01 15.58
CA ASN A 182 -23.84 -17.82 16.60
C ASN A 182 -25.25 -18.26 16.17
N PHE A 183 -25.98 -17.38 15.48
CA PHE A 183 -27.27 -17.72 14.87
C PHE A 183 -27.13 -18.86 13.85
N CYS A 184 -26.18 -18.75 12.92
CA CYS A 184 -25.92 -19.80 11.94
C CYS A 184 -25.60 -21.15 12.61
N ASP A 185 -24.81 -21.13 13.69
CA ASP A 185 -24.47 -22.32 14.46
C ASP A 185 -25.70 -22.92 15.15
N ALA A 186 -26.61 -22.08 15.68
CA ALA A 186 -27.87 -22.52 16.25
C ALA A 186 -28.77 -23.19 15.21
N VAL A 187 -28.85 -22.65 13.99
CA VAL A 187 -29.70 -23.20 12.90
C VAL A 187 -29.16 -24.55 12.45
N VAL A 188 -27.85 -24.66 12.27
CA VAL A 188 -27.20 -25.93 11.93
C VAL A 188 -27.39 -26.97 13.04
N ALA A 189 -27.37 -26.54 14.30
CA ALA A 189 -27.65 -27.39 15.47
C ALA A 189 -29.14 -27.69 15.69
N ARG A 190 -30.05 -27.07 14.91
CA ARG A 190 -31.51 -27.16 15.03
C ARG A 190 -32.04 -26.72 16.41
N LYS A 191 -31.42 -25.71 17.02
CA LYS A 191 -31.73 -25.23 18.39
C LYS A 191 -32.48 -23.89 18.43
N LEU A 192 -33.35 -23.58 17.45
CA LEU A 192 -34.02 -22.28 17.39
C LEU A 192 -35.48 -22.27 17.86
N ASP A 193 -35.87 -21.10 18.37
CA ASP A 193 -37.24 -20.60 18.44
C ASP A 193 -37.48 -19.51 17.38
N THR A 194 -38.74 -19.10 17.22
CA THR A 194 -39.16 -18.10 16.22
C THR A 194 -38.73 -16.66 16.52
N HIS A 195 -38.39 -16.34 17.77
CA HIS A 195 -37.97 -14.98 18.15
C HIS A 195 -36.55 -14.69 17.65
N ILE A 196 -35.67 -15.70 17.74
CA ILE A 196 -34.28 -15.64 17.27
C ILE A 196 -34.19 -15.40 15.74
N ILE A 197 -35.18 -15.82 14.96
CA ILE A 197 -35.20 -15.61 13.49
C ILE A 197 -35.42 -14.12 13.14
N ILE A 198 -36.34 -13.46 13.84
CA ILE A 198 -36.68 -12.05 13.58
C ILE A 198 -35.51 -11.14 13.94
N GLU A 199 -34.85 -11.39 15.07
CA GLU A 199 -33.64 -10.66 15.47
C GLU A 199 -32.53 -10.78 14.40
N SER A 200 -32.35 -11.98 13.81
CA SER A 200 -31.29 -12.24 12.84
C SER A 200 -31.39 -11.42 11.54
N GLY A 201 -32.61 -11.08 11.11
CA GLY A 201 -32.83 -10.24 9.93
C GLY A 201 -32.39 -8.79 10.16
N ASP A 202 -32.71 -8.26 11.34
CA ASP A 202 -32.29 -6.91 11.75
C ASP A 202 -30.77 -6.84 11.94
N GLU A 203 -30.18 -7.88 12.53
CA GLU A 203 -28.74 -7.95 12.79
C GLU A 203 -27.91 -8.07 11.53
N LEU A 204 -28.45 -8.74 10.50
CA LEU A 204 -27.83 -8.75 9.18
C LEU A 204 -27.83 -7.36 8.54
N ALA A 205 -28.95 -6.65 8.58
CA ALA A 205 -29.04 -5.30 8.03
C ALA A 205 -28.06 -4.35 8.74
N VAL A 206 -27.97 -4.43 10.07
CA VAL A 206 -27.01 -3.67 10.88
C VAL A 206 -25.57 -4.05 10.54
N MET A 207 -25.27 -5.34 10.39
CA MET A 207 -23.94 -5.81 9.99
C MET A 207 -23.54 -5.26 8.62
N ILE A 208 -24.42 -5.34 7.62
CA ILE A 208 -24.18 -4.81 6.27
C ILE A 208 -23.95 -3.29 6.31
N HIS A 209 -24.69 -2.57 7.16
CA HIS A 209 -24.49 -1.13 7.33
C HIS A 209 -23.07 -0.79 7.80
N TYR A 210 -22.61 -1.40 8.91
CA TYR A 210 -21.24 -1.16 9.40
C TYR A 210 -20.16 -1.71 8.47
N TYR A 211 -20.47 -2.78 7.74
CA TYR A 211 -19.58 -3.32 6.73
C TYR A 211 -19.35 -2.34 5.57
N ASN A 212 -20.40 -1.67 5.10
CA ASN A 212 -20.27 -0.61 4.10
C ASN A 212 -19.50 0.61 4.64
N ILE A 213 -19.69 0.98 5.90
CA ILE A 213 -18.89 2.05 6.54
C ILE A 213 -17.40 1.69 6.53
N LEU A 214 -17.03 0.45 6.84
CA LEU A 214 -15.65 0.00 6.75
C LEU A 214 -15.14 0.16 5.32
N ILE A 215 -15.84 -0.40 4.33
CA ILE A 215 -15.46 -0.33 2.91
C ILE A 215 -15.25 1.11 2.44
N ASP A 216 -16.20 2.00 2.74
CA ASP A 216 -16.14 3.40 2.31
C ASP A 216 -14.96 4.14 2.92
N ASN A 217 -14.62 3.85 4.18
CA ASN A 217 -13.45 4.45 4.81
C ASN A 217 -12.14 3.92 4.21
N LEU A 218 -12.02 2.61 3.99
CA LEU A 218 -10.82 2.05 3.36
C LEU A 218 -10.66 2.53 1.91
N LYS A 219 -11.77 2.69 1.17
CA LYS A 219 -11.78 3.23 -0.20
C LYS A 219 -11.20 4.65 -0.27
N LYS A 220 -11.47 5.50 0.72
CA LYS A 220 -10.92 6.86 0.76
C LYS A 220 -9.40 6.87 0.86
N GLU A 221 -8.82 5.86 1.48
CA GLU A 221 -7.37 5.73 1.63
C GLU A 221 -6.65 5.13 0.42
N LEU A 222 -7.40 4.73 -0.62
CA LEU A 222 -6.87 4.24 -1.90
C LEU A 222 -6.71 5.34 -2.95
N ASN A 223 -7.31 6.52 -2.72
CA ASN A 223 -7.24 7.69 -3.60
C ASN A 223 -6.18 8.68 -3.11
#